data_AF-A0A7S2G3E0-F1
#
_entry.id   AF-A0A7S2G3E0-F1
#
_cell.length_a   1.000
_cell.length_b   1.000
_cell.length_c   1.000
_cell.angle_alpha   90.00
_cell.angle_beta   90.00
_cell.angle_gamma   90.00
#
_symmetry.space_group_name_H-M   'P 1'
#
loop_
_entity.id
_entity.type
_entity.pdbx_description
1 polymer ?
#
loop_
_entity_poly.entity_id
_entity_poly.type
_entity_poly.pdbx_seq_one_letter_code
_entity_poly.pdbx_strand_id
1 'polypeptide(L)'
;DSLASHRASSTHGLEDRAGEQQDEIRDYPHDDRRGGRGGLAGIVDWLYLDTTYLSPEHLLPTQRNVIDATCAAIASLLRKSGDGGSGGSGGSVTAEERGLAWFGGKSRRAKRVLILFGSYSIGKERIYMEIAERLGLKVCVDAARLKVLKCLSWSSEVKARLTIRPDDTPLHVVPLGHINFSRLADYARSGAGCHGEPYDLVIGVRPTGWAYKKTQKGILSCQTRKEGRSQLYIYGAPYSEHSSFDELQDCVHRLRPIRIVPTVNCESPAKVAAQLAMLSVA
;
A
#
# COMPACT_ATOMS: atom_id res chain seq x y z
N ASP A 1 50.22 15.27 -46.85
CA ASP A 1 49.95 16.01 -48.07
C ASP A 1 48.50 15.92 -48.50
N SER A 2 47.96 17.10 -48.79
CA SER A 2 46.67 17.41 -49.37
C SER A 2 46.55 16.87 -50.81
N LEU A 3 45.32 16.56 -51.23
CA LEU A 3 44.64 17.03 -52.46
C LEU A 3 43.42 16.10 -52.70
N ALA A 4 42.21 16.48 -52.28
CA ALA A 4 41.27 17.38 -52.95
C ALA A 4 40.64 16.77 -54.23
N SER A 5 39.33 16.50 -54.19
CA SER A 5 38.45 16.66 -55.34
C SER A 5 37.05 17.11 -54.90
N HIS A 6 36.45 17.93 -55.75
CA HIS A 6 35.44 18.95 -55.45
C HIS A 6 34.01 18.55 -55.92
N ARG A 7 33.02 19.05 -55.16
CA ARG A 7 31.71 19.66 -55.53
C ARG A 7 30.71 18.97 -56.47
N ALA A 8 29.46 18.86 -55.97
CA ALA A 8 28.23 19.53 -56.46
C ALA A 8 27.07 19.15 -55.51
N SER A 9 26.57 20.04 -54.63
CA SER A 9 25.44 20.98 -54.81
C SER A 9 24.17 20.37 -55.42
N SER A 10 23.12 20.20 -54.61
CA SER A 10 21.72 20.50 -54.97
C SER A 10 20.81 20.39 -53.75
N THR A 11 20.30 21.54 -53.34
CA THR A 11 19.17 21.73 -52.44
C THR A 11 17.88 21.31 -53.16
N HIS A 12 17.12 20.39 -52.58
CA HIS A 12 15.72 20.19 -52.92
C HIS A 12 14.90 20.19 -51.64
N GLY A 13 14.00 21.17 -51.57
CA GLY A 13 13.03 21.29 -50.50
C GLY A 13 12.03 20.14 -50.59
N LEU A 14 11.67 19.65 -49.41
CA LEU A 14 10.45 18.90 -49.19
C LEU A 14 9.76 19.61 -48.05
N GLU A 15 8.67 20.29 -48.41
CA GLU A 15 7.74 20.94 -47.50
C GLU A 15 7.12 19.87 -46.59
N ASP A 16 7.31 20.03 -45.28
CA ASP A 16 6.60 19.27 -44.26
C ASP A 16 5.10 19.62 -44.30
N ARG A 17 4.31 18.77 -44.96
CA ARG A 17 2.85 18.67 -44.72
C ARG A 17 2.62 17.69 -43.57
N ALA A 18 2.86 18.15 -42.34
CA ALA A 18 2.26 17.55 -41.17
C ALA A 18 0.82 18.08 -41.06
N GLY A 19 -0.15 17.31 -41.56
CA GLY A 19 -1.55 17.55 -41.29
C GLY A 19 -1.82 17.39 -39.80
N GLU A 20 -2.07 18.50 -39.10
CA GLU A 20 -2.70 18.49 -37.79
C GLU A 20 -4.10 17.87 -37.94
N GLN A 21 -4.25 16.61 -37.55
CA GLN A 21 -5.56 16.12 -37.13
C GLN A 21 -5.83 16.73 -35.75
N GLN A 22 -6.38 17.94 -35.77
CA GLN A 22 -7.13 18.47 -34.65
C GLN A 22 -8.36 17.58 -34.51
N ASP A 23 -8.36 16.67 -33.54
CA ASP A 23 -9.57 16.02 -33.09
C ASP A 23 -10.49 17.13 -32.56
N GLU A 24 -11.40 17.61 -33.41
CA GLU A 24 -12.50 18.47 -33.03
C GLU A 24 -13.24 17.80 -31.87
N ILE A 25 -13.10 18.38 -30.67
CA ILE A 25 -14.00 18.14 -29.55
C ILE A 25 -15.39 18.49 -30.08
N ARG A 26 -16.15 17.47 -30.47
CA ARG A 26 -17.55 17.63 -30.87
C ARG A 26 -18.30 18.23 -29.70
N ASP A 27 -18.57 19.53 -29.81
CA ASP A 27 -19.47 20.25 -28.94
C ASP A 27 -20.87 19.65 -29.13
N TYR A 28 -21.26 18.77 -28.20
CA TYR A 28 -22.61 18.25 -28.16
C TYR A 28 -23.55 19.35 -27.65
N PRO A 29 -24.70 19.56 -28.31
CA PRO A 29 -25.54 20.73 -28.07
C PRO A 29 -25.94 20.84 -26.60
N HIS A 30 -25.66 22.01 -26.01
CA HIS A 30 -26.15 22.41 -24.71
C HIS A 30 -27.69 22.56 -24.78
N ASP A 31 -28.44 21.65 -24.14
CA ASP A 31 -29.87 21.84 -23.88
C ASP A 31 -30.02 22.87 -22.77
N ASP A 32 -30.27 24.11 -23.17
CA ASP A 32 -30.37 25.29 -22.31
C ASP A 32 -31.76 25.37 -21.65
N ARG A 33 -32.20 24.30 -20.97
CA ARG A 33 -33.40 24.32 -20.12
C ARG A 33 -33.06 24.79 -18.72
N ARG A 34 -32.64 26.04 -18.60
CA ARG A 34 -32.66 26.77 -17.33
C ARG A 34 -34.08 27.26 -17.05
N GLY A 35 -34.86 26.41 -16.37
CA GLY A 35 -36.23 26.72 -15.97
C GLY A 35 -36.53 26.27 -14.54
N GLY A 36 -36.26 27.17 -13.57
CA GLY A 36 -37.01 27.34 -12.31
C GLY A 36 -37.22 26.14 -11.37
N ARG A 37 -36.45 26.11 -10.27
CA ARG A 37 -36.89 26.07 -8.85
C ARG A 37 -35.70 25.65 -7.97
N GLY A 38 -35.53 26.33 -6.85
CA GLY A 38 -34.37 26.24 -5.97
C GLY A 38 -33.99 24.81 -5.57
N GLY A 39 -32.80 24.41 -6.01
CA GLY A 39 -32.10 23.20 -5.58
C GLY A 39 -30.66 23.30 -6.09
N LEU A 40 -29.68 23.11 -5.21
CA LEU A 40 -28.25 23.11 -5.52
C LEU A 40 -27.91 21.91 -6.43
N ALA A 41 -28.24 22.02 -7.72
CA ALA A 41 -27.80 21.10 -8.75
C ALA A 41 -26.48 21.62 -9.35
N GLY A 42 -25.42 20.82 -9.21
CA GLY A 42 -24.14 20.91 -9.93
C GLY A 42 -23.16 21.99 -9.45
N ILE A 43 -22.32 21.70 -8.45
CA ILE A 43 -21.13 22.54 -8.12
C ILE A 43 -19.95 22.22 -9.07
N VAL A 44 -19.95 21.04 -9.69
CA VAL A 44 -18.84 20.51 -10.49
C VAL A 44 -19.31 20.23 -11.91
N ASP A 45 -18.73 20.89 -12.91
CA ASP A 45 -19.06 20.64 -14.32
C ASP A 45 -18.52 19.29 -14.80
N TRP A 46 -17.24 19.02 -14.52
CA TRP A 46 -16.55 17.81 -14.96
C TRP A 46 -15.80 17.17 -13.81
N LEU A 47 -16.07 15.88 -13.58
CA LEU A 47 -15.36 15.06 -12.60
C LEU A 47 -14.54 13.99 -13.32
N TYR A 48 -13.22 14.17 -13.34
CA TYR A 48 -12.29 13.11 -13.73
C TYR A 48 -12.09 12.17 -12.53
N LEU A 49 -12.55 10.93 -12.66
CA LEU A 49 -12.71 10.01 -11.54
C LEU A 49 -11.78 8.79 -11.68
N ASP A 50 -10.98 8.53 -10.64
CA ASP A 50 -10.24 7.28 -10.49
C ASP A 50 -11.22 6.13 -10.25
N THR A 51 -11.41 5.30 -11.28
CA THR A 51 -12.34 4.18 -11.28
C THR A 51 -11.65 2.83 -11.07
N THR A 52 -10.47 2.82 -10.43
CA THR A 52 -9.67 1.60 -10.17
C THR A 52 -10.51 0.45 -9.59
N TYR A 53 -11.39 0.73 -8.61
CA TYR A 53 -12.23 -0.27 -7.95
C TYR A 53 -13.74 -0.08 -8.20
N LEU A 54 -14.12 0.45 -9.37
CA LEU A 54 -15.53 0.62 -9.73
C LEU A 54 -16.20 -0.73 -10.09
N SER A 55 -16.48 -1.54 -9.06
CA SER A 55 -17.27 -2.78 -9.14
C SER A 55 -17.86 -3.11 -7.76
N PRO A 56 -19.14 -3.55 -7.66
CA PRO A 56 -19.78 -3.94 -6.40
C PRO A 56 -19.05 -5.02 -5.60
N GLU A 57 -18.14 -5.77 -6.21
CA GLU A 57 -17.34 -6.79 -5.53
C GLU A 57 -16.24 -6.19 -4.63
N HIS A 58 -15.88 -4.91 -4.84
CA HIS A 58 -14.80 -4.22 -4.12
C HIS A 58 -15.29 -3.50 -2.86
N LEU A 59 -15.86 -4.28 -1.93
CA LEU A 59 -16.22 -3.80 -0.58
C LEU A 59 -15.00 -3.87 0.34
N LEU A 60 -14.22 -2.81 0.36
CA LEU A 60 -12.95 -2.75 1.08
C LEU A 60 -13.17 -2.31 2.54
N PRO A 61 -12.47 -2.94 3.51
CA PRO A 61 -12.49 -2.47 4.88
C PRO A 61 -11.75 -1.13 5.00
N THR A 62 -12.11 -0.33 6.01
CA THR A 62 -11.40 0.92 6.30
C THR A 62 -9.93 0.66 6.62
N GLN A 63 -9.05 1.61 6.27
CA GLN A 63 -7.63 1.55 6.61
C GLN A 63 -7.40 1.28 8.11
N ARG A 64 -8.21 1.90 8.98
CA ARG A 64 -8.13 1.71 10.43
C ARG A 64 -8.42 0.27 10.85
N ASN A 65 -9.49 -0.34 10.33
CA ASN A 65 -9.82 -1.73 10.64
C ASN A 65 -8.71 -2.70 10.18
N VAL A 66 -8.07 -2.42 9.04
CA VAL A 66 -6.95 -3.22 8.56
C VAL A 66 -5.72 -3.09 9.46
N ILE A 67 -5.39 -1.87 9.89
CA ILE A 67 -4.30 -1.61 10.85
C ILE A 67 -4.57 -2.34 12.17
N ASP A 68 -5.78 -2.21 12.71
CA ASP A 68 -6.18 -2.82 13.99
C ASP A 68 -6.09 -4.34 13.91
N ALA A 69 -6.64 -4.95 12.84
CA ALA A 69 -6.56 -6.39 12.63
C ALA A 69 -5.11 -6.88 12.48
N THR A 70 -4.28 -6.15 11.74
CA THR A 70 -2.85 -6.50 11.52
C THR A 70 -2.07 -6.42 12.82
N CYS A 71 -2.26 -5.34 13.58
CA CYS A 71 -1.65 -5.17 14.90
C CYS A 71 -2.06 -6.28 15.87
N ALA A 72 -3.35 -6.63 15.91
CA ALA A 72 -3.87 -7.69 16.77
C ALA A 72 -3.33 -9.08 16.40
N ALA A 73 -3.20 -9.36 15.10
CA ALA A 73 -2.63 -10.61 14.59
C ALA A 73 -1.16 -10.75 14.98
N ILE A 74 -0.35 -9.71 14.76
CA ILE A 74 1.06 -9.67 15.17
C ILE A 74 1.17 -9.86 16.68
N ALA A 75 0.44 -9.07 17.47
CA ALA A 75 0.47 -9.15 18.93
C ALA A 75 0.05 -10.54 19.47
N SER A 76 -0.87 -11.23 18.78
CA SER A 76 -1.29 -12.59 19.13
C SER A 76 -0.19 -13.62 18.86
N LEU A 77 0.50 -13.52 17.73
CA LEU A 77 1.64 -14.39 17.40
C LEU A 77 2.83 -14.16 18.30
N LEU A 78 3.03 -12.90 18.72
CA LEU A 78 3.92 -12.58 19.81
C LEU A 78 3.42 -13.38 21.02
N ARG A 79 2.30 -13.06 21.69
CA ARG A 79 1.85 -13.77 22.92
C ARG A 79 1.97 -15.30 22.90
N LYS A 80 1.49 -15.98 21.86
CA LYS A 80 1.58 -17.46 21.73
C LYS A 80 3.00 -18.00 21.72
N SER A 81 3.95 -17.19 21.29
CA SER A 81 5.35 -17.55 21.22
C SER A 81 6.04 -17.53 22.59
N GLY A 82 5.50 -16.80 23.57
CA GLY A 82 6.09 -16.63 24.91
C GLY A 82 5.60 -17.62 25.98
N ASP A 83 4.48 -18.32 25.77
CA ASP A 83 3.80 -19.12 26.80
C ASP A 83 4.34 -20.55 26.97
N GLY A 84 5.67 -20.70 26.89
CA GLY A 84 6.36 -21.98 27.07
C GLY A 84 6.67 -22.36 28.53
N GLY A 85 6.17 -21.63 29.53
CA GLY A 85 6.24 -22.12 30.90
C GLY A 85 5.85 -21.17 32.02
N SER A 86 5.13 -21.78 32.97
CA SER A 86 4.90 -21.40 34.37
C SER A 86 4.11 -20.11 34.62
N GLY A 87 2.92 -20.29 35.19
CA GLY A 87 2.12 -19.24 35.81
C GLY A 87 2.94 -18.41 36.79
N GLY A 88 2.69 -17.11 36.75
CA GLY A 88 3.22 -16.11 37.66
C GLY A 88 2.26 -14.93 37.69
N SER A 89 1.86 -14.55 38.89
CA SER A 89 0.78 -13.63 39.22
C SER A 89 0.96 -12.19 38.71
N GLY A 90 -0.19 -11.55 38.49
CA GLY A 90 -0.41 -10.18 38.05
C GLY A 90 0.59 -9.11 38.51
N GLY A 91 1.18 -8.45 37.52
CA GLY A 91 1.70 -7.09 37.59
C GLY A 91 1.24 -6.36 36.33
N SER A 92 0.65 -5.17 36.49
CA SER A 92 0.22 -4.31 35.38
C SER A 92 1.45 -3.70 34.70
N VAL A 93 2.09 -4.48 33.83
CA VAL A 93 3.21 -4.03 33.00
C VAL A 93 2.66 -3.41 31.73
N THR A 94 3.11 -2.20 31.42
CA THR A 94 2.64 -1.44 30.25
C THR A 94 3.02 -2.14 28.94
N ALA A 95 2.26 -1.90 27.86
CA ALA A 95 2.52 -2.50 26.56
C ALA A 95 3.93 -2.14 26.01
N GLU A 96 4.47 -1.00 26.41
CA GLU A 96 5.80 -0.50 26.05
C GLU A 96 6.94 -1.30 26.72
N GLU A 97 6.81 -1.62 28.01
CA GLU A 97 7.78 -2.45 28.74
C GLU A 97 7.80 -3.91 28.24
N ARG A 98 6.67 -4.39 27.71
CA ARG A 98 6.58 -5.70 27.07
C ARG A 98 7.22 -5.74 25.69
N GLY A 99 7.25 -4.64 24.93
CA GLY A 99 7.83 -4.59 23.59
C GLY A 99 9.31 -4.97 23.58
N LEU A 100 10.13 -4.38 24.45
CA LEU A 100 11.58 -4.62 24.45
C LEU A 100 12.01 -6.00 24.99
N ALA A 101 11.23 -6.60 25.90
CA ALA A 101 11.56 -7.91 26.48
C ALA A 101 11.52 -9.05 25.44
N TRP A 102 10.83 -8.84 24.32
CA TRP A 102 10.63 -9.84 23.26
C TRP A 102 11.75 -9.88 22.22
N PHE A 103 12.41 -8.76 21.98
CA PHE A 103 13.27 -8.59 20.81
C PHE A 103 14.77 -8.49 21.13
N GLY A 104 15.20 -8.51 22.40
CA GLY A 104 16.62 -8.32 22.74
C GLY A 104 17.11 -8.75 24.13
N GLY A 105 16.38 -9.58 24.88
CA GLY A 105 16.87 -10.04 26.19
C GLY A 105 18.01 -11.06 26.07
N LYS A 106 19.09 -10.90 26.85
CA LYS A 106 20.19 -11.88 27.07
C LYS A 106 19.73 -13.22 27.72
N SER A 107 18.42 -13.48 27.74
CA SER A 107 17.82 -14.69 28.29
C SER A 107 17.80 -15.78 27.22
N ARG A 108 18.34 -16.97 27.52
CA ARG A 108 18.41 -18.16 26.65
C ARG A 108 17.03 -18.71 26.21
N ARG A 109 15.94 -17.98 26.44
CA ARG A 109 14.55 -18.43 26.31
C ARG A 109 13.63 -17.46 25.54
N ALA A 110 14.11 -16.27 25.15
CA ALA A 110 13.34 -15.35 24.31
C ALA A 110 13.38 -15.80 22.84
N LYS A 111 12.22 -15.96 22.19
CA LYS A 111 12.15 -16.29 20.77
C LYS A 111 12.52 -15.08 19.93
N ARG A 112 13.35 -15.28 18.91
CA ARG A 112 13.74 -14.24 17.95
C ARG A 112 12.66 -14.07 16.91
N VAL A 113 12.11 -12.86 16.81
CA VAL A 113 11.00 -12.55 15.90
C VAL A 113 11.41 -11.47 14.91
N LEU A 114 11.04 -11.66 13.65
CA LEU A 114 11.21 -10.66 12.58
C LEU A 114 9.84 -10.34 11.97
N ILE A 115 9.54 -9.05 11.80
CA ILE A 115 8.32 -8.54 11.17
C ILE A 115 8.71 -7.83 9.88
N LEU A 116 8.22 -8.31 8.75
CA LEU A 116 8.50 -7.78 7.42
C LEU A 116 7.24 -7.16 6.83
N PHE A 117 7.26 -5.86 6.57
CA PHE A 117 6.23 -5.18 5.78
C PHE A 117 6.70 -5.06 4.33
N GLY A 118 5.94 -5.67 3.42
CA GLY A 118 6.16 -5.49 1.99
C GLY A 118 5.67 -4.12 1.52
N SER A 119 6.52 -3.36 0.86
CA SER A 119 6.16 -2.08 0.25
C SER A 119 6.81 -1.94 -1.13
N TYR A 120 6.22 -1.09 -1.96
CA TYR A 120 6.84 -0.63 -3.20
C TYR A 120 7.81 0.51 -2.86
N SER A 121 7.62 1.70 -3.42
CA SER A 121 8.44 2.89 -3.19
C SER A 121 7.78 3.89 -2.23
N ILE A 122 6.57 4.35 -2.57
CA ILE A 122 5.75 5.32 -1.80
C ILE A 122 4.34 4.75 -1.64
N GLY A 123 3.65 5.17 -0.58
CA GLY A 123 2.30 4.77 -0.24
C GLY A 123 2.27 3.74 0.89
N LYS A 124 1.16 3.76 1.62
CA LYS A 124 0.81 2.83 2.70
C LYS A 124 1.74 2.89 3.89
N GLU A 125 2.48 3.97 4.06
CA GLU A 125 3.43 4.11 5.15
C GLU A 125 2.76 4.04 6.51
N ARG A 126 1.54 4.57 6.58
CA ARG A 126 0.72 4.59 7.77
C ARG A 126 0.57 3.23 8.44
N ILE A 127 0.41 2.14 7.69
CA ILE A 127 0.17 0.82 8.31
C ILE A 127 1.34 0.37 9.18
N TYR A 128 2.57 0.46 8.67
CA TYR A 128 3.74 -0.01 9.40
C TYR A 128 4.21 1.02 10.44
N MET A 129 4.00 2.32 10.20
CA MET A 129 4.33 3.36 11.18
C MET A 129 3.41 3.29 12.41
N GLU A 130 2.10 3.15 12.20
CA GLU A 130 1.12 3.09 13.28
C GLU A 130 1.26 1.77 14.08
N ILE A 131 1.57 0.67 13.42
CA ILE A 131 1.87 -0.61 14.10
C ILE A 131 3.18 -0.50 14.88
N ALA A 132 4.22 0.11 14.32
CA ALA A 132 5.48 0.32 15.03
C ALA A 132 5.28 1.17 16.28
N GLU A 133 4.52 2.26 16.18
CA GLU A 133 4.17 3.11 17.32
C GLU A 133 3.45 2.33 18.43
N ARG A 134 2.40 1.56 18.09
CA ARG A 134 1.64 0.77 19.08
C ARG A 134 2.45 -0.34 19.74
N LEU A 135 3.46 -0.86 19.05
CA LEU A 135 4.35 -1.90 19.56
C LEU A 135 5.61 -1.32 20.23
N GLY A 136 5.78 0.01 20.25
CA GLY A 136 6.98 0.65 20.79
C GLY A 136 8.25 0.38 19.98
N LEU A 137 8.13 0.13 18.67
CA LEU A 137 9.23 -0.25 17.79
C LEU A 137 9.67 0.91 16.89
N LYS A 138 10.94 0.86 16.46
CA LYS A 138 11.41 1.61 15.28
C LYS A 138 11.04 0.86 14.00
N VAL A 139 11.19 1.51 12.85
CA VAL A 139 10.99 0.93 11.53
C VAL A 139 12.30 0.95 10.76
N CYS A 140 12.85 -0.23 10.45
CA CYS A 140 14.02 -0.35 9.60
C CYS A 140 13.62 -0.26 8.13
N VAL A 141 14.28 0.60 7.37
CA VAL A 141 14.10 0.78 5.93
C VAL A 141 15.46 0.81 5.22
N ASP A 142 15.51 0.58 3.91
CA ASP A 142 16.72 0.82 3.14
C ASP A 142 17.04 2.32 3.01
N ALA A 143 18.29 2.64 2.64
CA ALA A 143 18.76 4.02 2.55
C ALA A 143 18.01 4.86 1.49
N ALA A 144 17.52 4.23 0.41
CA ALA A 144 16.77 4.93 -0.62
C ALA A 144 15.39 5.32 -0.11
N ARG A 145 14.66 4.39 0.52
CA ARG A 145 13.37 4.66 1.16
C ARG A 145 13.51 5.68 2.28
N LEU A 146 14.58 5.63 3.09
CA LEU A 146 14.80 6.65 4.13
C LEU A 146 14.86 8.07 3.54
N LYS A 147 15.54 8.26 2.41
CA LYS A 147 15.60 9.57 1.74
C LYS A 147 14.21 10.05 1.33
N VAL A 148 13.40 9.17 0.73
CA VAL A 148 12.03 9.47 0.31
C VAL A 148 11.15 9.81 1.52
N LEU A 149 11.18 9.00 2.57
CA LEU A 149 10.37 9.22 3.78
C LEU A 149 10.75 10.52 4.51
N LYS A 150 12.02 10.94 4.46
CA LYS A 150 12.47 12.21 5.04
C LYS A 150 11.87 13.43 4.33
N CYS A 151 11.51 13.31 3.06
CA CYS A 151 10.86 14.36 2.28
C CYS A 151 9.38 14.55 2.65
N LEU A 152 8.76 13.60 3.35
CA LEU A 152 7.38 13.74 3.80
C LEU A 152 7.28 14.78 4.92
N SER A 153 6.17 15.53 4.93
CA SER A 153 5.87 16.56 5.94
C SER A 153 5.46 15.98 7.29
N TRP A 154 6.16 14.94 7.76
CA TRP A 154 5.98 14.35 9.08
C TRP A 154 6.78 15.11 10.15
N SER A 155 6.30 15.03 11.38
CA SER A 155 6.99 15.60 12.53
C SER A 155 8.34 14.92 12.78
N SER A 156 9.23 15.61 13.50
CA SER A 156 10.55 15.10 13.85
C SER A 156 10.45 13.82 14.68
N GLU A 157 9.44 13.71 15.55
CA GLU A 157 9.18 12.56 16.41
C GLU A 157 8.84 11.31 15.58
N VAL A 158 8.00 11.45 14.55
CA VAL A 158 7.66 10.36 13.63
C VAL A 158 8.88 9.93 12.83
N LYS A 159 9.65 10.90 12.30
CA LYS A 159 10.88 10.61 11.55
C LYS A 159 11.95 9.93 12.41
N ALA A 160 12.02 10.22 13.71
CA ALA A 160 12.96 9.59 14.64
C ALA A 160 12.71 8.09 14.86
N ARG A 161 11.52 7.59 14.51
CA ARG A 161 11.24 6.14 14.52
C ARG A 161 11.87 5.38 13.35
N LEU A 162 12.33 6.07 12.30
CA LEU A 162 12.96 5.43 11.15
C LEU A 162 14.44 5.14 11.43
N THR A 163 14.91 3.98 10.97
CA THR A 163 16.32 3.60 11.04
C THR A 163 16.73 2.83 9.78
N ILE A 164 18.02 2.82 9.46
CA ILE A 164 18.61 1.95 8.43
C ILE A 164 19.36 0.76 9.05
N ARG A 165 19.39 0.69 10.38
CA ARG A 165 20.12 -0.33 11.13
C ARG A 165 19.14 -1.45 11.49
N PRO A 166 19.32 -2.67 10.93
CA PRO A 166 18.40 -3.78 11.21
C PRO A 166 18.47 -4.26 12.66
N ASP A 167 19.57 -4.00 13.38
CA ASP A 167 19.72 -4.37 14.80
C ASP A 167 18.92 -3.47 15.75
N ASP A 168 18.47 -2.28 15.28
CA ASP A 168 17.72 -1.35 16.11
C ASP A 168 16.25 -1.77 16.31
N THR A 169 15.73 -2.67 15.45
CA THR A 169 14.32 -3.09 15.47
C THR A 169 14.08 -4.39 14.70
N PRO A 170 13.15 -5.24 15.16
CA PRO A 170 12.68 -6.42 14.41
C PRO A 170 11.71 -6.07 13.26
N LEU A 171 11.26 -4.81 13.13
CA LEU A 171 10.26 -4.41 12.14
C LEU A 171 10.95 -3.76 10.94
N HIS A 172 10.99 -4.48 9.81
CA HIS A 172 11.68 -4.06 8.60
C HIS A 172 10.69 -3.87 7.44
N VAL A 173 10.88 -2.82 6.65
CA VAL A 173 10.17 -2.60 5.39
C VAL A 173 11.04 -3.08 4.24
N VAL A 174 10.52 -4.00 3.44
CA VAL A 174 11.22 -4.68 2.35
C VAL A 174 10.44 -4.57 1.04
N PRO A 175 11.08 -4.78 -0.13
CA PRO A 175 10.35 -4.85 -1.38
C PRO A 175 9.21 -5.86 -1.30
N LEU A 176 8.03 -5.52 -1.83
CA LEU A 176 6.84 -6.39 -1.72
C LEU A 176 7.09 -7.82 -2.24
N GLY A 177 7.91 -7.98 -3.30
CA GLY A 177 8.30 -9.28 -3.84
C GLY A 177 9.05 -10.18 -2.85
N HIS A 178 9.60 -9.64 -1.77
CA HIS A 178 10.25 -10.40 -0.70
C HIS A 178 9.27 -11.07 0.24
N ILE A 179 8.01 -10.63 0.26
CA ILE A 179 6.99 -11.28 1.09
C ILE A 179 6.50 -12.52 0.35
N ASN A 180 7.28 -13.60 0.39
CA ASN A 180 6.91 -14.95 -0.06
C ASN A 180 7.69 -15.98 0.77
N PHE A 181 7.24 -17.23 0.84
CA PHE A 181 7.83 -18.21 1.76
C PHE A 181 9.31 -18.51 1.49
N SER A 182 9.76 -18.50 0.24
CA SER A 182 11.18 -18.73 -0.08
C SER A 182 12.05 -17.62 0.50
N ARG A 183 11.65 -16.36 0.28
CA ARG A 183 12.39 -15.20 0.80
C ARG A 183 12.29 -15.08 2.31
N LEU A 184 11.11 -15.34 2.91
CA LEU A 184 10.96 -15.38 4.37
C LEU A 184 11.88 -16.45 5.00
N ALA A 185 12.06 -17.60 4.34
CA ALA A 185 13.02 -18.61 4.78
C ALA A 185 14.47 -18.12 4.71
N ASP A 186 14.84 -17.35 3.68
CA ASP A 186 16.16 -16.71 3.59
C ASP A 186 16.38 -15.71 4.73
N TYR A 187 15.39 -14.85 5.02
CA TYR A 187 15.43 -13.94 6.16
C TYR A 187 15.52 -14.68 7.50
N ALA A 188 14.78 -15.78 7.64
CA ALA A 188 14.82 -16.60 8.85
C ALA A 188 16.22 -17.15 9.09
N ARG A 189 16.91 -17.63 8.04
CA ARG A 189 18.28 -18.16 8.12
C ARG A 189 19.35 -17.10 8.30
N SER A 190 19.22 -15.96 7.63
CA SER A 190 20.28 -14.94 7.60
C SER A 190 20.52 -14.29 8.96
N GLY A 191 19.48 -14.21 9.80
CA GLY A 191 19.58 -13.55 11.11
C GLY A 191 19.94 -12.06 10.99
N ALA A 192 19.65 -11.42 9.86
CA ALA A 192 19.89 -9.99 9.66
C ALA A 192 19.12 -9.18 10.71
N GLY A 193 19.81 -8.37 11.52
CA GLY A 193 19.20 -7.69 12.68
C GLY A 193 19.27 -8.49 14.00
N CYS A 194 19.85 -9.69 13.99
CA CYS A 194 19.91 -10.60 15.13
C CYS A 194 21.30 -11.27 15.26
N HIS A 195 22.38 -10.52 15.01
CA HIS A 195 23.76 -11.02 15.14
C HIS A 195 24.07 -12.30 14.34
N GLY A 196 23.35 -12.55 13.25
CA GLY A 196 23.52 -13.75 12.42
C GLY A 196 22.80 -15.01 12.94
N GLU A 197 22.05 -14.89 14.04
CA GLU A 197 21.27 -15.99 14.60
C GLU A 197 19.92 -16.15 13.87
N PRO A 198 19.51 -17.38 13.51
CA PRO A 198 18.25 -17.56 12.81
C PRO A 198 17.03 -17.21 13.68
N TYR A 199 16.04 -16.59 13.05
CA TYR A 199 14.77 -16.22 13.68
C TYR A 199 13.89 -17.44 13.97
N ASP A 200 13.19 -17.44 15.10
CA ASP A 200 12.23 -18.48 15.47
C ASP A 200 10.85 -18.22 14.83
N LEU A 201 10.53 -16.96 14.55
CA LEU A 201 9.28 -16.53 13.94
C LEU A 201 9.53 -15.40 12.94
N VAL A 202 9.04 -15.54 11.71
CA VAL A 202 9.06 -14.49 10.70
C VAL A 202 7.63 -14.21 10.23
N ILE A 203 7.21 -12.95 10.35
CA ILE A 203 5.87 -12.48 9.99
C ILE A 203 6.00 -11.55 8.79
N GLY A 204 5.53 -11.97 7.62
CA GLY A 204 5.39 -11.12 6.44
C GLY A 204 3.99 -10.52 6.35
N VAL A 205 3.89 -9.22 6.04
CA VAL A 205 2.63 -8.52 5.80
C VAL A 205 2.64 -7.96 4.38
N ARG A 206 1.61 -8.28 3.59
CA ARG A 206 1.35 -7.71 2.26
C ARG A 206 0.17 -6.73 2.35
N PRO A 207 0.40 -5.42 2.46
CA PRO A 207 -0.64 -4.40 2.47
C PRO A 207 -1.08 -4.08 1.02
N THR A 208 -1.92 -4.92 0.41
CA THR A 208 -2.41 -4.71 -0.95
C THR A 208 -3.93 -4.76 -1.01
N GLY A 209 -4.57 -3.79 -1.69
CA GLY A 209 -6.04 -3.72 -1.83
C GLY A 209 -6.65 -4.97 -2.49
N TRP A 210 -5.91 -5.58 -3.43
CA TRP A 210 -6.26 -6.86 -4.08
C TRP A 210 -6.26 -8.08 -3.15
N ALA A 211 -5.74 -7.98 -1.93
CA ALA A 211 -5.75 -9.09 -0.98
C ALA A 211 -7.17 -9.37 -0.41
N TYR A 212 -8.15 -8.51 -0.69
CA TYR A 212 -9.52 -8.71 -0.22
C TYR A 212 -10.21 -9.79 -1.06
N LYS A 213 -10.17 -11.02 -0.55
CA LYS A 213 -11.27 -11.97 -0.76
C LYS A 213 -12.01 -12.01 0.57
N LYS A 214 -13.34 -11.87 0.56
CA LYS A 214 -14.17 -12.04 1.76
C LYS A 214 -13.98 -13.47 2.28
N THR A 215 -12.97 -13.68 3.11
CA THR A 215 -12.68 -15.00 3.67
C THR A 215 -13.61 -15.23 4.85
N GLN A 216 -14.00 -16.48 5.06
CA GLN A 216 -14.77 -16.90 6.24
C GLN A 216 -14.04 -16.63 7.58
N LYS A 217 -12.77 -16.19 7.55
CA LYS A 217 -11.84 -16.11 8.71
C LYS A 217 -11.45 -14.69 9.12
N GLY A 218 -12.11 -13.66 8.58
CA GLY A 218 -11.90 -12.26 8.95
C GLY A 218 -11.24 -11.40 7.87
N ILE A 219 -10.80 -10.21 8.26
CA ILE A 219 -10.29 -9.15 7.36
C ILE A 219 -8.97 -9.54 6.69
N LEU A 220 -8.10 -10.26 7.40
CA LEU A 220 -6.78 -10.66 6.90
C LEU A 220 -6.83 -12.07 6.33
N SER A 221 -6.20 -12.28 5.18
CA SER A 221 -5.79 -13.62 4.78
C SER A 221 -4.54 -14.03 5.57
N CYS A 222 -4.39 -15.31 5.87
CA CYS A 222 -3.22 -15.83 6.58
C CYS A 222 -2.77 -17.15 5.95
N GLN A 223 -1.49 -17.21 5.60
CA GLN A 223 -0.81 -18.42 5.15
C GLN A 223 0.36 -18.70 6.09
N THR A 224 0.59 -19.98 6.38
CA THR A 224 1.65 -20.39 7.32
C THR A 224 2.51 -21.50 6.75
N ARG A 225 3.80 -21.50 7.06
CA ARG A 225 4.74 -22.58 6.70
C ARG A 225 5.80 -22.72 7.79
N LYS A 226 6.24 -23.94 8.04
CA LYS A 226 7.41 -24.23 8.87
C LYS A 226 8.65 -24.39 7.99
N GLU A 227 9.76 -23.81 8.40
CA GLU A 227 11.06 -23.93 7.75
C GLU A 227 12.12 -24.29 8.80
N GLY A 228 12.49 -25.56 8.88
CA GLY A 228 13.35 -26.04 9.98
C GLY A 228 12.74 -25.76 11.35
N ARG A 229 13.43 -24.95 12.18
CA ARG A 229 12.93 -24.50 13.49
C ARG A 229 12.06 -23.23 13.43
N SER A 230 12.05 -22.54 12.30
CA SER A 230 11.40 -21.24 12.13
C SER A 230 9.94 -21.40 11.70
N GLN A 231 9.05 -20.62 12.30
CA GLN A 231 7.67 -20.49 11.86
C GLN A 231 7.50 -19.26 10.98
N LEU A 232 6.90 -19.43 9.81
CA LEU A 232 6.71 -18.37 8.82
C LEU A 232 5.21 -18.08 8.66
N TYR A 233 4.84 -16.82 8.76
CA TYR A 233 3.47 -16.33 8.54
C TYR A 233 3.47 -15.30 7.43
N ILE A 234 2.48 -15.36 6.54
CA ILE A 234 2.20 -14.32 5.56
C ILE A 234 0.76 -13.87 5.72
N TYR A 235 0.58 -12.60 6.10
CA TYR A 235 -0.71 -11.94 6.14
C TYR A 235 -0.94 -11.11 4.87
N GLY A 236 -2.05 -11.34 4.18
CA GLY A 236 -2.56 -10.41 3.19
C GLY A 236 -3.52 -9.43 3.86
N ALA A 237 -3.12 -8.16 3.92
CA ALA A 237 -3.87 -7.08 4.54
C ALA A 237 -4.51 -6.22 3.44
N PRO A 238 -5.86 -6.17 3.33
CA PRO A 238 -6.56 -5.43 2.29
C PRO A 238 -6.54 -3.91 2.52
N TYR A 239 -5.34 -3.33 2.56
CA TYR A 239 -5.10 -1.91 2.78
C TYR A 239 -5.11 -1.16 1.45
N SER A 240 -6.18 -0.40 1.20
CA SER A 240 -6.36 0.38 -0.02
C SER A 240 -6.07 1.87 0.20
N GLU A 241 -5.55 2.50 -0.86
CA GLU A 241 -5.44 3.97 -1.00
C GLU A 241 -6.31 4.48 -2.18
N HIS A 242 -7.08 3.57 -2.79
CA HIS A 242 -8.13 3.90 -3.75
C HIS A 242 -9.50 3.71 -3.08
N SER A 243 -10.47 4.50 -3.53
CA SER A 243 -11.86 4.42 -3.08
C SER A 243 -12.46 3.05 -3.39
N SER A 244 -13.19 2.50 -2.42
CA SER A 244 -14.11 1.37 -2.62
C SER A 244 -15.30 1.77 -3.48
N PHE A 245 -16.09 0.79 -3.91
CA PHE A 245 -17.29 1.04 -4.72
C PHE A 245 -18.27 1.98 -4.03
N ASP A 246 -18.58 1.73 -2.75
CA ASP A 246 -19.52 2.56 -1.98
C ASP A 246 -18.99 3.99 -1.78
N GLU A 247 -17.69 4.15 -1.56
CA GLU A 247 -17.05 5.47 -1.44
C GLU A 247 -17.07 6.24 -2.77
N LEU A 248 -16.89 5.55 -3.91
CA LEU A 248 -17.02 6.15 -5.25
C LEU A 248 -18.45 6.61 -5.50
N GLN A 249 -19.43 5.76 -5.20
CA GLN A 249 -20.84 6.13 -5.31
C GLN A 249 -21.14 7.34 -4.43
N ASP A 250 -20.87 7.28 -3.13
CA ASP A 250 -21.15 8.39 -2.19
C ASP A 250 -20.48 9.71 -2.64
N CYS A 251 -19.25 9.65 -3.14
CA CYS A 251 -18.56 10.81 -3.71
C CYS A 251 -19.34 11.44 -4.87
N VAL A 252 -19.76 10.63 -5.85
CA VAL A 252 -20.53 11.10 -7.01
C VAL A 252 -21.89 11.68 -6.59
N HIS A 253 -22.62 11.03 -5.68
CA HIS A 253 -23.91 11.54 -5.19
C HIS A 253 -23.78 12.87 -4.47
N ARG A 254 -22.69 13.08 -3.72
CA ARG A 254 -22.46 14.32 -2.97
C ARG A 254 -22.03 15.47 -3.89
N LEU A 255 -21.14 15.20 -4.83
CA LEU A 255 -20.62 16.22 -5.75
C LEU A 255 -21.63 16.61 -6.83
N ARG A 256 -22.52 15.68 -7.21
CA ARG A 256 -23.52 15.83 -8.27
C ARG A 256 -22.93 16.46 -9.54
N PRO A 257 -21.85 15.89 -10.11
CA PRO A 257 -21.19 16.48 -11.25
C PRO A 257 -22.11 16.47 -12.48
N ILE A 258 -21.99 17.47 -13.36
CA ILE A 258 -22.74 17.49 -14.62
C ILE A 258 -22.23 16.37 -15.54
N ARG A 259 -20.92 16.11 -15.56
CA ARG A 259 -20.27 15.07 -16.36
C ARG A 259 -19.21 14.33 -15.56
N ILE A 260 -19.12 13.02 -15.78
CA ILE A 260 -18.10 12.14 -15.19
C ILE A 260 -17.23 11.59 -16.31
N VAL A 261 -15.91 11.62 -16.11
CA VAL A 261 -14.92 11.05 -17.02
C VAL A 261 -14.12 10.00 -16.25
N PRO A 262 -14.39 8.69 -16.43
CA PRO A 262 -13.57 7.63 -15.85
C PRO A 262 -12.13 7.68 -16.37
N THR A 263 -11.15 7.41 -15.51
CA THR A 263 -9.73 7.48 -15.89
C THR A 263 -9.01 6.13 -15.86
N VAL A 264 -9.65 5.07 -15.36
CA VAL A 264 -9.05 3.72 -15.23
C VAL A 264 -9.98 2.68 -15.87
N ASN A 265 -9.42 1.59 -16.40
CA ASN A 265 -10.16 0.51 -17.07
C ASN A 265 -11.04 1.02 -18.26
N CYS A 266 -10.52 2.00 -19.01
CA CYS A 266 -11.23 2.70 -20.08
C CYS A 266 -10.84 2.21 -21.48
N GLU A 267 -10.48 0.93 -21.64
CA GLU A 267 -9.89 0.41 -22.88
C GLU A 267 -10.88 0.33 -24.05
N SER A 268 -12.18 0.50 -23.80
CA SER A 268 -13.19 0.59 -24.85
C SER A 268 -14.38 1.49 -24.47
N PRO A 269 -15.08 2.09 -25.46
CA PRO A 269 -16.30 2.86 -25.19
C PRO A 269 -17.38 2.06 -24.44
N ALA A 270 -17.48 0.75 -24.70
CA ALA A 270 -18.41 -0.13 -24.00
C ALA A 270 -18.08 -0.26 -22.50
N LYS A 271 -16.79 -0.37 -22.14
CA LYS A 271 -16.37 -0.37 -20.74
C LYS A 271 -16.65 0.96 -20.06
N VAL A 272 -16.37 2.09 -20.73
CA VAL A 272 -16.68 3.43 -20.21
C VAL A 272 -18.19 3.59 -19.99
N ALA A 273 -19.02 3.18 -20.95
CA ALA A 273 -20.47 3.22 -20.81
C ALA A 273 -20.98 2.37 -19.64
N ALA A 274 -20.43 1.17 -19.45
CA ALA A 274 -20.75 0.32 -18.30
C ALA A 274 -20.35 0.96 -16.96
N GLN A 275 -19.18 1.59 -16.90
CA GLN A 275 -18.74 2.33 -15.72
C GLN A 275 -19.69 3.49 -15.38
N LEU A 276 -20.04 4.30 -16.37
CA LEU A 276 -20.99 5.40 -16.19
C LEU A 276 -22.36 4.87 -15.76
N ALA A 277 -22.85 3.77 -16.34
CA ALA A 277 -24.10 3.15 -15.91
C ALA A 277 -24.07 2.75 -14.41
N MET A 278 -22.96 2.24 -13.90
CA MET A 278 -22.82 1.89 -12.47
C MET A 278 -22.83 3.12 -11.54
N LEU A 279 -22.38 4.28 -12.02
CA LEU A 279 -22.36 5.54 -11.28
C LEU A 279 -23.68 6.32 -11.37
N SER A 280 -24.47 6.08 -12.43
CA SER A 280 -25.76 6.74 -12.68
C SER A 280 -26.96 6.07 -11.98
N VAL A 281 -26.77 4.90 -11.35
CA VAL A 281 -27.84 4.10 -10.72
C VAL A 281 -28.08 4.50 -9.25
N ALA A 282 -27.66 5.69 -8.86
CA ALA A 282 -27.50 6.05 -7.47
C ALA A 282 -28.03 7.47 -7.18
#